data_AF-A0A5D9C6H6-F1
#
_entry.id   AF-A0A5D9C6H6-F1
#
_cell.length_a   1.000
_cell.length_b   1.000
_cell.length_c   1.000
_cell.angle_alpha   90.00
_cell.angle_beta   90.00
_cell.angle_gamma   90.00
#
_symmetry.space_group_name_H-M   'P 1'
#
loop_
_entity.id
_entity.type
_entity.pdbx_description
1 polymer ?
#
loop_
_entity_poly.entity_id
_entity_poly.type
_entity_poly.pdbx_seq_one_letter_code
_entity_poly.pdbx_strand_id
1 'polypeptide(L)' 'MSIAYRPPSTRIMPPPPAEFADEFVKGGHRRVERLYGARSDLLNKWIEISGGKDLYARRAAHMRETGKGGPCRNLSR' A
#
# COMPACT_ATOMS: atom_id res chain seq x y z
N MET A 1 -20.57 -7.25 -35.19
CA MET A 1 -20.42 -7.10 -33.73
C MET A 1 -18.93 -7.16 -33.41
N SER A 2 -18.28 -6.01 -33.22
CA SER A 2 -16.84 -5.95 -32.97
C SER A 2 -16.59 -6.02 -31.47
N ILE A 3 -16.16 -7.18 -30.97
CA ILE A 3 -15.64 -7.33 -29.62
C ILE A 3 -14.32 -6.56 -29.59
N ALA A 4 -14.31 -5.38 -28.96
CA ALA A 4 -13.09 -4.62 -28.72
C ALA A 4 -12.19 -5.47 -27.81
N TYR A 5 -11.18 -6.13 -28.40
CA TYR A 5 -10.11 -6.78 -27.66
C TYR A 5 -9.40 -5.69 -26.85
N ARG A 6 -9.69 -5.59 -25.55
CA ARG A 6 -8.89 -4.80 -24.63
C ARG A 6 -7.62 -5.62 -24.37
N PRO A 7 -6.45 -5.23 -24.91
CA PRO A 7 -5.23 -5.98 -24.63
C PRO A 7 -5.01 -6.04 -23.11
N PRO A 8 -4.59 -7.18 -22.56
CA PRO A 8 -4.25 -7.26 -21.15
C PRO A 8 -3.17 -6.21 -20.91
N SER A 9 -3.43 -5.30 -19.96
CA SER A 9 -2.50 -4.23 -19.60
C SER A 9 -1.23 -4.88 -19.03
N THR A 10 -0.23 -5.13 -19.88
CA THR A 10 1.13 -5.57 -19.53
C THR A 10 1.91 -4.46 -18.85
N ARG A 11 1.26 -3.70 -17.96
CA ARG A 11 1.94 -2.74 -17.09
C ARG A 11 2.76 -3.56 -16.12
N ILE A 12 4.03 -3.73 -16.47
CA ILE A 12 5.08 -4.20 -15.58
C ILE A 12 4.95 -3.34 -14.32
N MET A 13 4.44 -3.94 -13.24
CA MET A 13 4.32 -3.22 -11.98
C MET A 13 5.73 -3.03 -11.45
N PRO A 14 6.15 -1.79 -11.15
CA PRO A 14 7.44 -1.59 -10.53
C PRO A 14 7.45 -2.32 -9.18
N PRO A 15 8.56 -2.95 -8.79
CA PRO A 15 8.69 -3.54 -7.47
C PRO A 15 8.59 -2.46 -6.38
N PRO A 16 8.16 -2.82 -5.16
CA PRO A 16 8.14 -1.88 -4.06
C PRO A 16 9.56 -1.36 -3.77
N PRO A 17 9.72 -0.05 -3.48
CA PRO A 17 10.96 0.49 -2.94
C PRO A 17 11.34 -0.19 -1.62
N ALA A 18 12.63 -0.36 -1.33
CA ALA A 18 13.10 -0.99 -0.08
C ALA A 18 12.56 -0.27 1.18
N GLU A 19 12.49 1.06 1.12
CA GLU A 19 11.99 1.92 2.21
C GLU A 19 10.45 1.91 2.35
N PHE A 20 9.73 1.26 1.42
CA PHE A 20 8.27 1.27 1.40
C PHE A 20 7.68 0.74 2.71
N ALA A 21 8.23 -0.36 3.21
CA ALA A 21 7.76 -1.01 4.43
C ALA A 21 7.86 -0.07 5.64
N ASP A 22 8.97 0.65 5.76
CA ASP A 22 9.25 1.55 6.87
C ASP A 22 8.36 2.80 6.82
N GLU A 23 8.22 3.40 5.63
CA GLU A 23 7.34 4.54 5.40
C GLU A 23 5.86 4.19 5.62
N PHE A 24 5.45 2.96 5.27
CA PHE A 24 4.13 2.44 5.56
C PHE A 24 3.90 2.26 7.07
N VAL A 25 4.85 1.70 7.80
CA VAL A 25 4.76 1.54 9.26
C VAL A 25 4.67 2.90 9.96
N LYS A 26 5.46 3.89 9.52
CA LYS A 26 5.48 5.25 10.07
C LYS A 26 4.19 6.04 9.85
N GLY A 27 3.59 5.97 8.66
CA GLY A 27 2.48 6.87 8.30
C GLY A 27 1.28 6.24 7.59
N GLY A 28 1.32 4.94 7.32
CA GLY A 28 0.26 4.19 6.65
C GLY A 28 0.01 4.63 5.21
N HIS A 29 -1.17 4.25 4.71
CA HIS A 29 -1.52 4.35 3.30
C HIS A 29 -1.42 5.78 2.73
N ARG A 30 -1.89 6.79 3.47
CA ARG A 30 -1.86 8.19 3.01
C ARG A 30 -0.45 8.74 2.83
N ARG A 31 0.50 8.29 3.66
CA ARG A 31 1.89 8.76 3.59
C ARG A 31 2.57 8.20 2.35
N VAL A 32 2.46 6.90 2.13
CA VAL A 32 3.06 6.24 0.96
C VAL A 32 2.41 6.68 -0.35
N GLU A 33 1.10 6.95 -0.35
CA GLU A 33 0.41 7.55 -1.50
C GLU A 33 0.97 8.93 -1.85
N ARG A 34 1.24 9.78 -0.84
CA ARG A 34 1.82 11.11 -1.06
C ARG A 34 3.29 11.06 -1.47
N LEU A 35 4.08 10.16 -0.88
CA LEU A 35 5.52 10.04 -1.16
C LEU A 35 5.78 9.49 -2.55
N TYR A 36 5.06 8.45 -2.94
CA TYR A 36 5.33 7.72 -4.19
C TYR A 36 4.36 8.08 -5.32
N GLY A 37 3.31 8.86 -5.05
CA GLY A 37 2.29 9.22 -6.05
C GLY A 37 1.56 7.99 -6.63
N ALA A 38 1.61 6.86 -5.92
CA ALA A 38 1.15 5.57 -6.41
C ALA A 38 -0.36 5.40 -6.20
N ARG A 39 -1.03 4.79 -7.18
CA ARG A 39 -2.46 4.43 -7.08
C ARG A 39 -2.67 3.33 -6.03
N SER A 40 -3.86 3.31 -5.43
CA SER A 40 -4.25 2.34 -4.40
C SER A 40 -4.02 0.88 -4.81
N ASP A 41 -4.28 0.52 -6.06
CA ASP A 41 -4.04 -0.84 -6.57
C ASP A 41 -2.55 -1.24 -6.51
N LEU A 42 -1.64 -0.32 -6.88
CA LEU A 42 -0.20 -0.55 -6.83
C LEU A 42 0.28 -0.63 -5.38
N LEU A 43 -0.22 0.25 -4.52
CA LEU A 43 0.08 0.22 -3.08
C LEU A 43 -0.37 -1.08 -2.42
N ASN A 44 -1.57 -1.57 -2.75
CA ASN A 44 -2.05 -2.86 -2.26
C ASN A 44 -1.14 -4.01 -2.67
N LYS A 45 -0.65 -3.99 -3.92
CA LYS A 45 0.31 -4.98 -4.42
C LYS A 45 1.66 -4.88 -3.73
N TRP A 46 2.14 -3.66 -3.49
CA TRP A 46 3.37 -3.44 -2.72
C TRP A 46 3.25 -3.90 -1.27
N ILE A 47 2.11 -3.69 -0.63
CA ILE A 47 1.85 -4.22 0.71
C ILE A 47 1.87 -5.74 0.69
N GLU A 48 1.21 -6.37 -0.28
CA GLU A 48 1.20 -7.83 -0.46
C GLU A 48 2.63 -8.39 -0.65
N ILE A 49 3.43 -7.76 -1.52
CA ILE A 49 4.84 -8.15 -1.76
C ILE A 49 5.72 -7.91 -0.53
N SER A 50 5.48 -6.83 0.22
CA SER A 50 6.31 -6.42 1.36
C SER A 50 5.97 -7.13 2.68
N GLY A 51 5.08 -8.13 2.65
CA GLY A 51 4.74 -8.96 3.82
C GLY A 51 3.25 -8.96 4.22
N GLY A 52 2.41 -8.15 3.57
CA GLY A 52 0.97 -8.16 3.73
C GLY A 52 0.54 -7.96 5.18
N LYS A 53 -0.02 -9.01 5.79
CA LYS A 53 -0.50 -9.01 7.18
C LYS A 53 0.61 -8.69 8.19
N ASP A 54 1.84 -9.13 7.93
CA ASP A 54 2.98 -8.85 8.81
C ASP A 54 3.29 -7.35 8.85
N LEU A 55 3.21 -6.69 7.69
CA LEU A 55 3.39 -5.24 7.57
C LEU A 55 2.36 -4.46 8.41
N TYR A 56 1.11 -4.93 8.41
CA TYR A 56 0.05 -4.37 9.25
C TYR A 56 0.31 -4.62 10.75
N ALA A 57 0.85 -5.79 11.11
CA ALA A 57 1.21 -6.11 12.49
C ALA A 57 2.36 -5.23 13.00
N ARG A 58 3.41 -5.03 12.20
CA ARG A 58 4.53 -4.12 12.50
C ARG A 58 4.04 -2.69 12.68
N ARG A 59 3.11 -2.25 11.84
CA ARG A 59 2.45 -0.95 12.00
C ARG A 59 1.66 -0.86 13.30
N ALA A 60 0.90 -1.90 13.66
CA ALA A 60 0.16 -1.92 14.91
C ALA A 60 1.10 -1.86 16.14
N ALA A 61 2.24 -2.54 16.10
CA ALA A 61 3.28 -2.47 17.13
C ALA A 61 3.85 -1.04 17.24
N HIS A 62 4.28 -0.46 16.12
CA HIS A 62 4.79 0.91 16.08
C HIS A 62 3.77 1.94 16.60
N MET A 63 2.47 1.75 16.31
CA MET A 63 1.41 2.62 16.82
C MET A 63 1.24 2.51 18.35
N ARG A 64 1.42 1.31 18.92
CA ARG A 64 1.42 1.10 20.38
C ARG A 64 2.60 1.80 21.05
N GLU A 65 3.77 1.75 20.41
CA GLU A 65 5.00 2.36 20.94
C GLU A 65 4.97 3.90 20.86
N THR A 66 4.46 4.45 19.76
CA THR A 66 4.54 5.90 19.50
C THR A 66 3.35 6.71 20.05
N GLY A 67 2.22 6.08 20.37
CA GLY A 67 1.01 6.76 20.84
C GLY A 67 0.37 7.72 19.84
N LYS A 68 0.95 7.89 18.63
CA LYS A 68 0.49 8.78 17.57
C LYS A 68 -0.08 7.95 16.42
N GLY A 69 -1.30 7.46 16.60
CA GLY A 69 -2.01 6.67 15.60
C GLY A 69 -3.41 7.21 15.34
N GLY A 70 -3.52 8.20 14.44
CA GLY A 70 -4.83 8.59 13.93
C GLY A 70 -5.54 7.40 13.28
N PRO A 71 -6.86 7.24 13.47
CA PRO A 71 -7.57 6.03 13.04
C PRO A 71 -7.41 5.84 11.54
N CYS A 72 -7.10 4.60 11.15
CA CYS A 72 -7.33 4.14 9.78
C CYS A 72 -8.84 4.24 9.56
N ARG A 73 -9.34 5.35 9.00
CA ARG A 73 -10.75 5.45 8.64
C ARG A 73 -11.01 4.40 7.56
N ASN A 74 -11.76 3.37 7.97
CA ASN A 74 -12.44 2.32 7.24
C ASN A 74 -12.38 2.41 5.71
N LEU A 75 -11.74 1.42 5.09
CA LEU A 75 -12.13 0.98 3.75
C LEU A 75 -13.21 -0.11 3.92
N SER A 76 -14.41 0.34 4.25
CA SER A 76 -15.64 -0.46 4.16
C SER A 76 -16.62 0.33 3.30
N ARG A 77 -16.64 0.04 2.01
CA ARG A 77 -17.80 0.29 1.15
C ARG A 77 -17.81 -0.69 -0.01
#